data_AF-A0A842RE01-F1
#
_entry.id   AF-A0A842RE01-F1
#
_cell.length_a   1.000
_cell.length_b   1.000
_cell.length_c   1.000
_cell.angle_alpha   90.00
_cell.angle_beta   90.00
_cell.angle_gamma   90.00
#
_symmetry.space_group_name_H-M   'P 1'
#
loop_
_entity.id
_entity.type
_entity.pdbx_description
1 polymer ?
#
loop_
_entity_poly.entity_id
_entity_poly.type
_entity_poly.pdbx_seq_one_letter_code
_entity_poly.pdbx_strand_id
1 'polypeptide(L)' 'MWDIICDDCGKKAQVPFEPDGVRPVYCQECYRKRRRSRW' A
#
# COMPACT_ATOMS: atom_id res chain seq x y z
N MET A 1 9.72 -10.67 -0.17
CA MET A 1 8.67 -9.76 -0.68
C MET A 1 7.34 -10.39 -0.34
N TRP A 2 6.44 -9.64 0.29
CA TRP A 2 5.12 -10.09 0.70
C TRP A 2 4.08 -9.57 -0.29
N ASP A 3 3.25 -10.46 -0.81
CA ASP A 3 2.16 -10.11 -1.71
C ASP A 3 0.99 -9.58 -0.89
N ILE A 4 0.57 -8.35 -1.17
CA ILE A 4 -0.52 -7.67 -0.48
C ILE A 4 -1.53 -7.13 -1.48
N ILE A 5 -2.76 -6.95 -1.04
CA ILE A 5 -3.79 -6.26 -1.81
C ILE A 5 -3.86 -4.82 -1.32
N CYS A 6 -3.76 -3.86 -2.24
CA CYS A 6 -3.88 -2.46 -1.92
C CYS A 6 -5.30 -2.14 -1.44
N ASP A 7 -5.42 -1.57 -0.26
CA ASP A 7 -6.71 -1.19 0.33
C ASP A 7 -7.44 -0.08 -0.47
N ASP A 8 -6.67 0.74 -1.18
CA ASP A 8 -7.20 1.90 -1.92
C ASP A 8 -7.67 1.57 -3.35
N CYS A 9 -7.03 0.60 -4.01
CA CYS A 9 -7.32 0.28 -5.41
C CYS A 9 -7.54 -1.22 -5.71
N GLY A 10 -7.39 -2.10 -4.72
CA GLY A 10 -7.58 -3.55 -4.87
C GLY A 10 -6.52 -4.28 -5.70
N LYS A 11 -5.45 -3.60 -6.15
CA LYS A 11 -4.37 -4.24 -6.92
C LYS A 11 -3.43 -5.03 -6.02
N LYS A 12 -2.88 -6.12 -6.55
CA LYS A 12 -1.77 -6.85 -5.92
C LYS A 12 -0.49 -6.02 -5.98
N ALA A 13 0.24 -5.95 -4.89
CA ALA A 13 1.53 -5.29 -4.78
C ALA A 13 2.47 -6.08 -3.88
N GLN A 14 3.78 -5.86 -4.03
CA GLN A 14 4.79 -6.52 -3.22
C GLN A 14 5.46 -5.51 -2.29
N VAL A 15 5.50 -5.83 -1.00
CA VAL A 15 6.14 -5.00 0.02
C VAL A 15 7.29 -5.75 0.72
N PRO A 16 8.33 -5.06 1.19
CA PRO A 16 9.46 -5.70 1.87
C PRO A 16 9.19 -6.01 3.37
N PHE A 17 8.02 -5.62 3.89
CA PHE A 17 7.62 -5.81 5.29
C PHE A 17 6.40 -6.74 5.38
N GLU A 18 6.28 -7.44 6.50
CA GLU A 18 5.11 -8.29 6.77
C GLU A 18 3.88 -7.41 7.05
N PRO A 19 2.74 -7.62 6.37
CA PRO A 19 1.51 -6.89 6.66
C PRO A 19 0.86 -7.40 7.96
N ASP A 20 0.76 -6.54 8.97
CA ASP A 20 0.12 -6.87 10.26
C ASP A 20 -1.41 -7.14 10.17
N GLY A 21 -2.05 -6.93 9.02
CA GLY A 21 -3.50 -7.05 8.83
C GLY A 21 -4.35 -5.99 9.56
N VAL A 22 -3.74 -5.25 10.51
CA VAL A 22 -4.37 -4.14 11.26
C VAL A 22 -4.18 -2.80 10.54
N ARG A 23 -3.03 -2.61 9.88
CA ARG A 23 -2.71 -1.36 9.17
C ARG A 23 -3.02 -1.51 7.68
N PRO A 24 -3.65 -0.50 7.05
CA PRO A 24 -3.96 -0.57 5.64
C PRO A 24 -2.67 -0.48 4.82
N VAL A 25 -2.52 -1.43 3.90
CA VAL A 25 -1.38 -1.54 3.00
C VAL A 25 -1.73 -0.95 1.64
N TYR A 26 -0.77 -0.23 1.06
CA TYR A 26 -0.96 0.49 -0.19
C TYR A 26 0.09 0.10 -1.21
N CYS A 27 -0.32 0.05 -2.48
CA CYS A 27 0.63 -0.04 -3.58
C CYS A 27 1.44 1.27 -3.69
N GLN A 28 2.59 1.19 -4.37
CA GLN A 28 3.49 2.33 -4.56
C GLN A 28 2.77 3.54 -5.19
N GLU A 29 1.79 3.32 -6.07
CA GLU A 29 1.00 4.38 -6.69
C GLU A 29 0.11 5.12 -5.68
N CYS A 30 -0.72 4.38 -4.94
CA CYS A 30 -1.64 4.95 -3.94
C CYS A 30 -0.89 5.59 -2.77
N TYR A 31 0.22 4.97 -2.34
CA TYR A 31 1.13 5.53 -1.35
C TYR A 31 1.70 6.87 -1.81
N ARG A 32 2.22 6.96 -3.06
CA ARG A 32 2.73 8.22 -3.63
C ARG A 32 1.63 9.27 -3.76
N LYS A 33 0.42 8.90 -4.19
CA LYS A 33 -0.73 9.82 -4.28
C LYS A 33 -1.06 10.44 -2.92
N ARG A 34 -1.25 9.62 -1.88
CA ARG A 34 -1.53 10.12 -0.51
C ARG A 34 -0.41 10.97 0.07
N ARG A 35 0.85 10.62 -0.21
CA ARG A 35 1.99 11.41 0.27
C ARG A 35 2.07 12.78 -0.40
N ARG A 36 1.54 12.91 -1.62
CA ARG A 36 1.55 14.15 -2.42
C ARG A 36 0.43 15.11 -2.05
N SER A 37 -0.60 14.67 -1.33
CA SER A 37 -1.73 15.49 -0.84
C SER A 37 -1.39 16.42 0.34
N ARG A 38 -0.10 16.65 0.62
CA ARG A 38 0.36 17.44 1.79
C ARG A 38 0.76 18.89 1.43
N TRP A 39 0.36 19.36 0.27
CA TRP A 39 0.55 20.73 -0.24
C TRP A 39 -0.72 21.22 -0.90
#